data_AF-A0A970ZPX8-F1
#
_entry.id   AF-A0A970ZPX8-F1
#
_cell.length_a   1.000
_cell.length_b   1.000
_cell.length_c   1.000
_cell.angle_alpha   90.00
_cell.angle_beta   90.00
_cell.angle_gamma   90.00
#
_symmetry.space_group_name_H-M   'P 1'
#
loop_
_entity.id
_entity.type
_entity.pdbx_description
1 polymer ?
#
loop_
_entity_poly.entity_id
_entity_poly.type
_entity_poly.pdbx_seq_one_letter_code
_entity_poly.pdbx_strand_id
1 'polypeptide(L)'
;MHTGLRWGFVFLSGKSDLSEEERLKVVRVAADMYFRGEKERQISIDRYRGLVSTKNEWSALGCFSGQVFRAEIWPEDGGEKGNLSFLISEQTYGTGTTFSMN
;
A
#
# COMPACT_ATOMS: atom_id res chain seq x y z
N MET A 1 -22.55 -18.14 -9.68
CA MET A 1 -21.89 -17.86 -8.39
C MET A 1 -20.74 -16.90 -8.65
N HIS A 2 -20.85 -15.64 -8.25
CA HIS A 2 -19.73 -14.70 -8.33
C HIS A 2 -19.04 -14.64 -6.97
N THR A 3 -17.99 -15.44 -6.79
CA THR A 3 -17.02 -15.29 -5.71
C THR A 3 -16.10 -14.12 -6.08
N GLY A 4 -16.60 -12.90 -5.87
CA GLY A 4 -15.82 -11.69 -6.16
C GLY A 4 -14.74 -11.48 -5.10
N LEU A 5 -13.49 -11.60 -5.51
CA LEU A 5 -12.34 -11.11 -4.75
C LEU A 5 -12.42 -9.57 -4.71
N ARG A 6 -12.63 -8.97 -3.54
CA ARG A 6 -12.58 -7.51 -3.35
C ARG A 6 -11.26 -7.16 -2.72
N TRP A 7 -10.35 -6.54 -3.46
CA TRP A 7 -9.11 -6.01 -2.91
C TRP A 7 -9.22 -4.48 -2.79
N GLY A 8 -8.53 -3.91 -1.82
CA GLY A 8 -8.59 -2.48 -1.53
C GLY A 8 -7.37 -1.99 -0.77
N PHE A 9 -7.29 -0.67 -0.61
CA PHE A 9 -6.23 -0.03 0.16
C PHE A 9 -6.75 1.19 0.92
N VAL A 10 -6.05 1.54 2.00
CA VAL A 10 -6.28 2.79 2.75
C VAL A 10 -4.95 3.41 3.16
N PHE A 11 -4.81 4.72 3.00
CA PHE A 11 -3.64 5.45 3.48
C PHE A 11 -3.73 5.69 4.98
N LEU A 12 -2.66 5.33 5.70
CA LEU A 12 -2.50 5.59 7.12
C LEU A 12 -1.89 6.96 7.38
N SER A 13 -0.92 7.34 6.54
CA SER A 13 -0.22 8.62 6.61
C SER A 13 0.55 8.87 5.32
N GLY A 14 0.80 10.16 5.04
CA GLY A 14 1.67 10.53 3.92
C GLY A 14 2.14 11.97 4.02
N LYS A 15 3.46 12.18 4.02
CA LYS A 15 4.08 13.48 3.72
C LYS A 15 4.84 13.29 2.41
N SER A 16 4.23 13.67 1.30
CA SER A 16 4.88 13.63 -0.02
C SER A 16 4.22 14.63 -0.97
N ASP A 17 5.03 15.29 -1.80
CA ASP A 17 4.56 16.17 -2.87
C ASP A 17 3.97 15.43 -4.09
N LEU A 18 3.80 14.10 -4.00
CA LEU A 18 3.16 13.29 -5.03
C LEU A 18 1.70 13.71 -5.24
N SER A 19 1.34 13.91 -6.50
CA SER A 19 -0.03 14.04 -6.97
C SER A 19 -0.84 12.76 -6.73
N GLU A 20 -2.16 12.84 -6.88
CA GLU A 20 -3.05 11.70 -6.71
C GLU A 20 -2.72 10.55 -7.68
N GLU A 21 -2.46 10.87 -8.95
CA GLU A 21 -2.09 9.87 -9.97
C GLU A 21 -0.79 9.13 -9.62
N GLU A 22 0.19 9.84 -9.06
CA GLU A 22 1.46 9.26 -8.64
C GLU A 22 1.28 8.38 -7.40
N ARG A 23 0.47 8.80 -6.44
CA ARG A 23 0.10 7.98 -5.28
C ARG A 23 -0.59 6.68 -5.72
N LEU A 24 -1.48 6.75 -6.71
CA LEU A 24 -2.11 5.56 -7.28
C LEU A 24 -1.10 4.62 -7.96
N LYS A 25 -0.06 5.15 -8.62
CA LYS A 25 1.04 4.31 -9.17
C LYS A 25 1.79 3.57 -8.06
N VAL A 26 2.11 4.23 -6.95
CA VAL A 26 2.75 3.58 -5.78
C VAL A 26 1.88 2.44 -5.24
N VAL A 27 0.58 2.70 -5.08
CA VAL A 27 -0.37 1.69 -4.60
C VAL A 27 -0.47 0.50 -5.55
N ARG A 28 -0.52 0.73 -6.88
CA ARG A 28 -0.54 -0.36 -7.87
C ARG A 28 0.69 -1.24 -7.77
N VAL A 29 1.86 -0.65 -7.57
CA VAL A 29 3.10 -1.42 -7.39
C VAL A 29 3.02 -2.27 -6.12
N ALA A 30 2.60 -1.69 -5.01
CA ALA A 30 2.47 -2.42 -3.76
C ALA A 30 1.42 -3.54 -3.83
N ALA A 31 0.32 -3.36 -4.58
CA ALA A 31 -0.66 -4.40 -4.82
C ALA A 31 -0.06 -5.57 -5.62
N ASP A 32 0.70 -5.29 -6.67
CA ASP A 32 1.44 -6.33 -7.40
C ASP A 32 2.46 -7.06 -6.50
N MET A 33 3.19 -6.31 -5.66
CA MET A 33 4.10 -6.90 -4.66
C MET A 33 3.37 -7.82 -3.69
N TYR A 34 2.19 -7.41 -3.20
CA TYR A 34 1.35 -8.21 -2.31
C TYR A 34 0.99 -9.56 -2.95
N PHE A 35 0.48 -9.56 -4.19
CA PHE A 35 0.13 -10.80 -4.89
C PHE A 35 1.32 -11.70 -5.20
N ARG A 36 2.51 -11.12 -5.37
CA ARG A 36 3.75 -11.85 -5.63
C ARG A 36 4.51 -12.27 -4.36
N GLY A 37 4.07 -11.82 -3.19
CA GLY A 37 4.80 -12.03 -1.92
C GLY A 37 6.15 -11.30 -1.87
N GLU A 38 6.32 -10.22 -2.64
CA GLU A 38 7.54 -9.42 -2.66
C GLU A 38 7.62 -8.48 -1.45
N LYS A 39 8.80 -8.40 -0.84
CA LYS A 39 9.02 -7.57 0.37
C LYS A 39 9.49 -6.16 0.08
N GLU A 40 10.21 -5.97 -1.02
CA GLU A 40 10.77 -4.67 -1.39
C GLU A 40 10.86 -4.54 -2.91
N ARG A 41 10.68 -3.32 -3.41
CA ARG A 41 10.82 -3.01 -4.84
C ARG A 41 11.21 -1.54 -5.03
N GLN A 42 12.26 -1.31 -5.81
CA GLN A 42 12.58 0.03 -6.29
C GLN A 42 11.57 0.47 -7.35
N ILE A 43 11.19 1.74 -7.30
CA ILE A 43 10.23 2.34 -8.23
C ILE A 43 10.78 3.65 -8.78
N SER A 44 10.36 3.97 -10.00
CA SER A 44 10.56 5.29 -10.62
C SER A 44 9.21 5.81 -11.07
N ILE A 45 8.84 7.01 -10.63
CA ILE A 45 7.56 7.65 -10.92
C ILE A 45 7.84 9.09 -11.35
N ASP A 46 7.71 9.37 -12.65
CA ASP A 46 7.97 10.69 -13.23
C ASP A 46 9.31 11.28 -12.74
N ARG A 47 9.27 12.34 -11.93
CA ARG A 47 10.42 13.06 -11.34
C ARG A 47 10.84 12.54 -9.96
N TYR A 48 10.40 11.34 -9.60
CA TYR A 48 10.68 10.72 -8.31
C TYR A 48 11.26 9.32 -8.48
N ARG A 49 12.17 8.96 -7.58
CA ARG A 49 12.58 7.57 -7.32
C ARG A 49 12.08 7.14 -5.97
N GLY A 50 11.94 5.85 -5.74
CA GLY A 50 11.47 5.37 -4.46
C GLY A 50 11.74 3.91 -4.18
N LEU A 51 11.42 3.54 -2.97
CA LEU A 51 11.44 2.17 -2.48
C LEU A 51 10.10 1.87 -1.83
N VAL A 52 9.37 0.91 -2.37
CA VAL A 52 8.19 0.33 -1.72
C VAL A 52 8.66 -0.88 -0.94
N SER A 53 8.25 -1.00 0.32
CA SER A 53 8.61 -2.12 1.17
C SER A 53 7.49 -2.53 2.11
N THR A 54 7.55 -3.77 2.57
CA THR A 54 6.67 -4.32 3.60
C THR A 54 7.44 -5.26 4.50
N LYS A 55 7.07 -5.27 5.79
CA LYS A 55 7.57 -6.24 6.77
C LYS A 55 6.65 -7.45 6.93
N ASN A 56 5.65 -7.59 6.04
CA ASN A 56 4.54 -8.53 6.19
C ASN A 56 3.77 -8.36 7.51
N GLU A 57 3.82 -7.15 8.08
CA GLU A 57 3.06 -6.79 9.27
C GLU A 57 1.61 -6.49 8.87
N TRP A 58 0.66 -6.94 9.68
CA TRP A 58 -0.77 -6.68 9.50
C TRP A 58 -1.23 -5.62 10.49
N SER A 59 -2.10 -4.72 10.05
CA SER A 59 -2.69 -3.68 10.89
C SER A 59 -4.14 -3.42 10.50
N ALA A 60 -4.88 -2.73 11.37
CA ALA A 60 -6.28 -2.40 11.17
C ALA A 60 -6.55 -0.91 11.42
N LEU A 61 -7.36 -0.32 10.56
CA LEU A 61 -7.91 1.02 10.68
C LEU A 61 -9.44 0.95 10.61
N GLY A 62 -10.10 1.06 11.75
CA GLY A 62 -11.54 0.85 11.86
C GLY A 62 -11.92 -0.59 11.46
N CYS A 63 -12.85 -0.73 10.51
CA CYS A 63 -13.27 -2.04 9.98
C CYS A 63 -12.39 -2.58 8.85
N PHE A 64 -11.33 -1.84 8.45
CA PHE A 64 -10.42 -2.25 7.39
C PHE A 64 -9.12 -2.79 7.99
N SER A 65 -8.79 -4.05 7.73
CA SER A 65 -7.49 -4.63 8.06
C SER A 65 -6.71 -4.97 6.80
N GLY A 66 -5.39 -4.88 6.83
CA GLY A 66 -4.54 -5.16 5.68
C GLY A 66 -3.07 -5.29 6.06
N GLN A 67 -2.26 -5.75 5.10
CA GLN A 67 -0.81 -5.74 5.21
C GLN A 67 -0.29 -4.32 5.03
N VAL A 68 0.62 -3.90 5.92
CA VAL A 68 1.23 -2.57 5.87
C VAL A 68 2.31 -2.52 4.79
N PHE A 69 2.21 -1.50 3.94
CA PHE A 69 3.24 -1.10 3.01
C PHE A 69 3.72 0.31 3.34
N ARG A 70 5.01 0.53 3.13
CA ARG A 70 5.67 1.82 3.28
C ARG A 70 6.36 2.15 1.97
N ALA A 71 6.25 3.40 1.54
CA ALA A 71 6.99 3.89 0.39
C ALA A 71 7.83 5.09 0.81
N GLU A 72 9.13 5.02 0.52
CA GLU A 72 10.05 6.14 0.61
C GLU A 72 10.22 6.72 -0.79
N ILE A 73 10.07 8.04 -0.92
CA ILE A 73 10.03 8.75 -2.19
C ILE A 73 11.07 9.86 -2.16
N TRP A 74 11.87 9.95 -3.21
CA TRP A 74 12.97 10.87 -3.37
C TRP A 74 12.76 11.67 -4.65
N PRO A 75 12.59 13.00 -4.56
CA PRO A 75 12.60 13.87 -5.73
C PRO A 75 13.95 13.78 -6.44
N GLU A 76 13.96 13.71 -7.77
CA GLU A 76 15.20 13.68 -8.54
C GLU A 76 15.94 15.02 -8.54
N ASP A 77 15.24 16.12 -8.26
CA ASP A 77 15.82 17.46 -8.11
C ASP A 77 16.49 17.69 -6.73
N GLY A 78 16.49 16.68 -5.86
CA GLY A 78 17.09 16.75 -4.53
C GLY A 78 16.21 17.44 -3.48
N GLY A 79 14.91 17.63 -3.76
CA GLY A 79 13.93 18.13 -2.80
C GLY A 79 13.71 17.24 -1.57
N GLU A 80 12.75 17.61 -0.72
CA GLU A 80 12.47 16.88 0.53
C GLU A 80 12.00 15.45 0.25
N LYS A 81 12.54 14.49 1.00
CA LYS A 81 12.13 13.09 0.92
C LYS A 81 10.71 12.94 1.46
N GLY A 82 9.86 12.27 0.69
CA GLY A 82 8.51 11.93 1.08
C GLY A 82 8.39 10.50 1.61
N ASN A 83 7.40 10.27 2.45
CA ASN A 83 7.04 8.94 2.92
C ASN A 83 5.52 8.73 2.88
N LEU A 84 5.13 7.53 2.47
CA LEU A 84 3.74 7.08 2.44
C LEU A 84 3.61 5.78 3.22
N SER A 85 2.53 5.61 3.96
CA SER A 85 2.16 4.33 4.58
C SER A 85 0.70 4.02 4.29
N PHE A 86 0.43 2.79 3.90
CA PHE A 86 -0.91 2.35 3.52
C PHE A 86 -1.08 0.86 3.76
N LEU A 87 -2.34 0.44 3.88
CA LEU A 87 -2.73 -0.96 4.04
C LEU A 87 -3.20 -1.50 2.70
N ILE A 88 -2.84 -2.74 2.36
CA ILE A 88 -3.44 -3.50 1.25
C ILE A 88 -4.14 -4.72 1.83
N SER A 89 -5.37 -4.96 1.38
CA SER A 89 -6.19 -6.07 1.86
C SER A 89 -6.88 -6.79 0.72
N GLU A 90 -7.06 -8.09 0.91
CA GLU A 90 -7.91 -8.96 0.11
C GLU A 90 -9.12 -9.37 0.95
N GLN A 91 -10.31 -8.94 0.56
CA GLN A 91 -11.58 -9.37 1.14
C GLN A 91 -12.30 -10.33 0.18
N THR A 92 -12.44 -11.58 0.60
CA THR A 92 -13.26 -12.56 -0.11
C THR A 92 -14.71 -12.46 0.40
N TYR A 93 -15.67 -12.14 -0.49
CA TYR A 93 -17.09 -12.14 -0.13
C TYR A 93 -17.55 -13.56 0.24
N GLY A 94 -17.74 -13.85 1.53
CA GLY A 94 -18.25 -15.15 1.99
C GLY A 94 -17.73 -15.61 3.35
N THR A 95 -16.60 -15.07 3.81
CA THR A 95 -16.05 -15.38 5.14
C THR A 95 -16.07 -14.09 5.94
N GLY A 96 -17.01 -13.98 6.88
CA GLY A 96 -17.14 -12.81 7.73
C GLY A 96 -15.79 -12.46 8.36
N THR A 97 -15.31 -11.24 8.12
CA THR A 97 -14.23 -10.66 8.92
C THR A 97 -14.80 -10.29 10.30
N THR A 98 -15.16 -11.30 11.07
CA THR A 98 -15.31 -11.18 12.52
C THR A 98 -13.98 -11.63 13.10
N PHE A 99 -13.05 -10.69 13.24
CA PHE A 99 -11.90 -10.92 14.10
C PHE A 99 -12.30 -10.55 15.53
N SER A 100 -12.32 -11.54 16.42
CA SER A 100 -12.38 -11.30 17.85
C SER A 100 -11.17 -10.45 18.26
N MET A 101 -11.45 -9.30 18.87
CA MET A 101 -10.50 -8.65 19.76
C MET A 101 -10.24 -9.63 20.91
N ASN A 102 -9.00 -10.06 21.07
CA ASN A 102 -8.56 -10.67 22.33
C ASN A 102 -7.93 -9.56 23.19
#